data_AF-A0A2N9VV59-F1
#
_entry.id   AF-A0A2N9VV59-F1
#
_cell.length_a   1.000
_cell.length_b   1.000
_cell.length_c   1.000
_cell.angle_alpha   90.00
_cell.angle_beta   90.00
_cell.angle_gamma   90.00
#
_symmetry.space_group_name_H-M   'P 1'
#
loop_
_entity.id
_entity.type
_entity.pdbx_description
1 polymer ?
#
loop_
_entity_poly.entity_id
_entity_poly.type
_entity_poly.pdbx_seq_one_letter_code
_entity_poly.pdbx_strand_id
1 'polypeptide(L)'
;MADNDTDLGEGLLEGLKEALAWKRGELALETVNIDPMPADRIKSIRKRHARSTKEFERKFGIPAATMNNWEQGRRKPDPAGRVLLKVIDEDPETVEKAAHAA
;
A
#
# COMPACT_ATOMS: atom_id res chain seq x y z
N MET A 1 -39.80 12.21 -17.69
CA MET A 1 -38.61 11.43 -17.32
C MET A 1 -37.42 12.32 -17.61
N ALA A 2 -36.94 13.04 -16.60
CA ALA A 2 -35.77 13.88 -16.75
C ALA A 2 -34.52 12.99 -16.78
N ASP A 3 -33.56 13.45 -17.56
CA ASP A 3 -32.40 12.75 -18.09
C ASP A 3 -31.35 12.55 -16.99
N ASN A 4 -31.47 11.44 -16.25
CA ASN A 4 -30.66 11.10 -15.08
C ASN A 4 -29.16 10.91 -15.42
N ASP A 5 -28.83 10.64 -16.68
CA ASP A 5 -27.45 10.45 -17.14
C ASP A 5 -26.72 11.79 -17.32
N THR A 6 -27.43 12.87 -17.65
CA THR A 6 -26.84 14.21 -17.80
C THR A 6 -26.47 14.82 -16.43
N ASP A 7 -27.32 14.63 -15.42
CA ASP A 7 -27.07 15.11 -14.05
C ASP A 7 -25.85 14.43 -13.39
N LEU A 8 -25.71 13.11 -13.57
CA LEU A 8 -24.54 12.36 -13.12
C LEU A 8 -23.26 12.80 -13.85
N GLY A 9 -23.34 13.01 -15.17
CA GLY A 9 -22.20 13.45 -15.98
C GLY A 9 -21.68 14.83 -15.59
N GLU A 10 -22.60 15.77 -15.32
CA GLU A 10 -22.26 17.11 -14.84
C GLU A 10 -21.59 17.07 -13.46
N GLY A 11 -22.14 16.27 -12.52
CA GLY A 11 -21.54 16.09 -11.19
C GLY A 11 -20.15 15.45 -11.21
N LEU A 12 -19.91 14.47 -12.10
CA LEU A 12 -18.58 13.88 -12.28
C LEU A 12 -17.57 14.90 -12.85
N LEU A 13 -18.00 15.71 -13.81
CA LEU A 13 -17.15 16.75 -14.41
C LEU A 13 -16.79 17.81 -13.38
N GLU A 14 -17.73 18.21 -12.53
CA GLU A 14 -17.51 19.14 -11.43
C GLU A 14 -16.48 18.60 -10.44
N GLY A 15 -16.68 17.38 -9.92
CA GLY A 15 -15.74 16.76 -8.98
C GLY A 15 -14.32 16.59 -9.53
N LEU A 16 -14.17 16.29 -10.83
CA LEU A 16 -12.85 16.21 -11.47
C LEU A 16 -12.17 17.58 -11.59
N LYS A 17 -12.92 18.66 -11.83
CA LYS A 17 -12.38 20.02 -11.86
C LYS A 17 -11.91 20.46 -10.47
N GLU A 18 -12.68 20.14 -9.42
CA GLU A 18 -12.31 20.39 -8.04
C GLU A 18 -11.01 19.65 -7.66
N ALA A 19 -10.89 18.37 -8.03
CA ALA A 19 -9.68 17.59 -7.80
C ALA A 19 -8.44 18.19 -8.50
N LEU A 20 -8.60 18.72 -9.73
CA LEU A 20 -7.52 19.42 -10.44
C LEU A 20 -7.11 20.73 -9.76
N ALA A 21 -8.08 21.55 -9.34
CA ALA A 21 -7.82 22.81 -8.63
C ALA A 21 -7.09 22.54 -7.29
N TRP A 22 -7.51 21.51 -6.56
CA TRP A 22 -6.83 21.08 -5.34
C TRP A 22 -5.38 20.65 -5.61
N LYS A 23 -5.13 19.84 -6.65
CA LYS A 23 -3.78 19.41 -7.03
C LYS A 23 -2.86 20.58 -7.40
N ARG A 24 -3.42 21.69 -7.90
CA ARG A 24 -2.70 22.94 -8.21
C ARG A 24 -2.51 23.87 -7.02
N GLY A 25 -3.13 23.57 -5.87
CA GLY A 25 -3.12 24.43 -4.69
C GLY A 25 -4.09 25.62 -4.78
N GLU A 26 -5.03 25.60 -5.72
CA GLU A 26 -6.03 26.65 -5.96
C GLU A 26 -7.30 26.46 -5.10
N LEU A 27 -7.52 25.24 -4.59
CA LEU A 27 -8.68 24.86 -3.79
C LEU A 27 -8.23 24.02 -2.57
N ALA A 28 -8.77 24.32 -1.40
CA ALA A 28 -8.63 23.46 -0.23
C ALA A 28 -9.79 22.45 -0.19
N LEU A 29 -9.47 21.16 -0.22
CA LEU A 29 -10.43 20.07 -0.04
C LEU A 29 -10.14 19.34 1.25
N GLU A 30 -11.17 18.75 1.87
CA GLU A 30 -10.93 17.73 2.89
C GLU A 30 -10.29 16.51 2.24
N THR A 31 -9.08 16.18 2.69
CA THR A 31 -8.32 15.06 2.16
C THR A 31 -8.10 14.01 3.22
N VAL A 32 -8.30 12.75 2.87
CA VAL A 32 -7.87 11.62 3.70
C VAL A 32 -6.60 11.03 3.09
N ASN A 33 -5.48 11.12 3.83
CA ASN A 33 -4.26 10.43 3.44
C ASN A 33 -4.40 8.94 3.71
N ILE A 34 -4.57 8.17 2.63
CA ILE A 34 -4.58 6.71 2.70
C ILE A 34 -3.13 6.23 2.80
N ASP A 35 -2.80 5.51 3.87
CA ASP A 35 -1.49 4.85 3.97
C ASP A 35 -1.37 3.84 2.83
N PRO A 36 -0.36 3.94 1.94
CA PRO A 36 -0.19 2.98 0.85
C PRO A 36 0.10 1.56 1.34
N MET A 37 0.57 1.41 2.59
CA MET A 37 0.93 0.13 3.18
C MET A 37 0.52 0.09 4.67
N PRO A 38 -0.78 -0.02 4.97
CA PRO A 38 -1.27 -0.05 6.35
C PRO A 38 -0.85 -1.37 7.05
N ALA A 39 -0.80 -1.34 8.39
CA ALA A 39 -0.24 -2.44 9.20
C ALA A 39 -0.96 -3.78 8.99
N ASP A 40 -2.27 -3.75 8.77
CA ASP A 40 -3.12 -4.90 8.44
C ASP A 40 -2.75 -5.51 7.07
N ARG A 41 -2.48 -4.67 6.06
CA ARG A 41 -1.97 -5.12 4.75
C ARG A 41 -0.62 -5.81 4.90
N ILE A 42 0.31 -5.23 5.65
CA ILE A 42 1.64 -5.83 5.90
C ILE A 42 1.49 -7.22 6.56
N LYS A 43 0.65 -7.31 7.59
CA LYS A 43 0.34 -8.58 8.26
C LYS A 43 -0.29 -9.60 7.33
N SER A 44 -1.13 -9.16 6.38
CA SER A 44 -1.73 -10.03 5.37
C SER A 44 -0.69 -10.62 4.41
N ILE A 45 0.25 -9.79 3.93
CA ILE A 45 1.35 -10.22 3.05
C ILE A 45 2.18 -11.27 3.78
N ARG A 46 2.60 -11.00 5.03
CA ARG A 46 3.37 -11.97 5.81
C ARG A 46 2.60 -13.28 5.98
N LYS A 47 1.31 -13.24 6.32
CA LYS A 47 0.48 -14.44 6.52
C LYS A 47 0.34 -15.28 5.26
N ARG A 48 0.32 -14.68 4.07
CA ARG A 48 0.26 -15.41 2.80
C ARG A 48 1.52 -16.23 2.56
N HIS A 49 2.69 -15.68 2.92
CA HIS A 49 3.98 -16.25 2.49
C HIS A 49 4.75 -16.98 3.60
N ALA A 50 4.38 -16.77 4.87
CA ALA A 50 5.02 -17.40 6.04
C ALA A 50 4.05 -17.50 7.23
N ARG A 51 4.21 -18.52 8.10
CA ARG A 51 3.37 -18.69 9.31
C ARG A 51 3.75 -17.74 10.44
N SER A 52 5.02 -17.32 10.51
CA SER A 52 5.55 -16.42 11.55
C SER A 52 6.47 -15.33 10.97
N THR A 53 6.71 -14.25 11.72
CA THR A 53 7.70 -13.21 11.33
C THR A 53 9.12 -13.75 11.27
N LYS A 54 9.47 -14.72 12.12
CA LYS A 54 10.77 -15.42 12.05
C LYS A 54 10.92 -16.26 10.79
N GLU A 55 9.84 -16.88 10.31
CA GLU A 55 9.88 -17.60 9.04
C GLU A 55 9.95 -16.65 7.85
N PHE A 56 9.23 -15.52 7.91
CA PHE A 56 9.32 -14.47 6.92
C PHE A 56 10.74 -13.90 6.82
N GLU A 57 11.40 -13.70 7.95
CA GLU A 57 12.82 -13.30 8.02
C GLU A 57 13.73 -14.32 7.35
N ARG A 58 13.54 -15.62 7.64
CA ARG A 58 14.35 -16.67 7.02
C ARG A 58 14.20 -16.69 5.50
N LYS A 59 13.00 -16.48 4.97
CA LYS A 59 12.73 -16.52 3.52
C LYS A 59 13.18 -15.26 2.78
N PHE A 60 12.95 -14.09 3.35
CA PHE A 60 13.08 -12.82 2.61
C PHE A 60 14.12 -11.86 3.21
N GLY A 61 14.81 -12.24 4.28
CA GLY A 61 15.86 -11.44 4.91
C GLY A 61 15.37 -10.20 5.66
N ILE A 62 14.04 -9.96 5.76
CA ILE A 62 13.50 -8.85 6.54
C ILE A 62 13.42 -9.25 8.02
N PRO A 63 14.14 -8.58 8.94
CA PRO A 63 14.19 -9.00 10.34
C PRO A 63 12.80 -9.11 10.99
N ALA A 64 12.58 -10.14 11.80
CA ALA A 64 11.29 -10.36 12.46
C ALA A 64 10.89 -9.17 13.35
N ALA A 65 11.86 -8.51 13.98
CA ALA A 65 11.64 -7.30 14.75
C ALA A 65 11.12 -6.13 13.88
N THR A 66 11.66 -5.97 12.67
CA THR A 66 11.20 -4.99 11.69
C THR A 66 9.76 -5.29 11.26
N MET A 67 9.47 -6.54 10.90
CA MET A 67 8.11 -6.96 10.55
C MET A 67 7.11 -6.75 11.71
N ASN A 68 7.49 -7.09 12.95
CA ASN A 68 6.63 -6.86 14.11
C ASN A 68 6.32 -5.37 14.32
N ASN A 69 7.32 -4.48 14.17
CA ASN A 69 7.12 -3.04 14.30
C ASN A 69 6.17 -2.50 13.22
N TRP A 70 6.26 -3.02 11.99
CA TRP A 70 5.38 -2.66 10.89
C TRP A 70 3.96 -3.20 11.07
N GLU A 71 3.80 -4.48 11.44
CA GLU A 71 2.48 -5.10 11.70
C GLU A 71 1.73 -4.48 12.90
N GLN A 72 2.46 -3.86 13.84
CA GLN A 72 1.87 -3.15 14.97
C GLN A 72 1.70 -1.65 14.70
N GLY A 73 2.09 -1.15 13.53
CA GLY A 73 2.02 0.28 13.18
C GLY A 73 2.95 1.18 13.99
N ARG A 74 3.88 0.62 14.79
CA ARG A 74 4.86 1.39 15.57
C ARG A 74 5.87 2.12 14.67
N ARG A 75 6.14 1.53 13.50
CA ARG A 75 6.95 2.10 12.42
C ARG A 75 6.27 1.79 11.10
N LYS A 76 6.57 2.60 10.08
CA LYS A 76 6.13 2.34 8.70
C LYS A 76 7.32 1.87 7.87
N PRO A 77 7.11 0.98 6.88
CA PRO A 77 8.12 0.72 5.87
C PRO A 77 8.41 2.00 5.09
N ASP A 78 9.69 2.21 4.79
CA ASP A 78 10.12 3.27 3.91
C ASP A 78 9.72 2.95 2.44
N PRO A 79 9.97 3.83 1.46
CA PRO A 79 9.62 3.56 0.08
C PRO A 79 10.19 2.24 -0.46
N ALA A 80 11.45 1.92 -0.16
CA ALA A 80 12.09 0.68 -0.59
C ALA A 80 11.46 -0.55 0.04
N GLY A 81 11.18 -0.52 1.36
CA GLY A 81 10.50 -1.60 2.07
C GLY A 81 9.08 -1.85 1.56
N ARG A 82 8.35 -0.79 1.17
CA ARG A 82 7.02 -0.95 0.54
C ARG A 82 7.11 -1.63 -0.82
N VAL A 83 8.09 -1.26 -1.64
CA VAL A 83 8.33 -1.91 -2.93
C VAL A 83 8.69 -3.38 -2.70
N LEU A 84 9.63 -3.67 -1.81
CA LEU A 84 10.03 -5.04 -1.51
C LEU A 84 8.84 -5.90 -1.01
N LEU A 85 8.02 -5.38 -0.10
CA LEU A 85 6.80 -6.06 0.35
C LEU A 85 5.82 -6.32 -0.79
N LYS A 86 5.72 -5.41 -1.75
CA LYS A 86 4.89 -5.59 -2.95
C LYS A 86 5.47 -6.66 -3.88
N VAL A 87 6.78 -6.65 -4.13
CA VAL A 87 7.43 -7.69 -4.94
C VAL A 87 7.29 -9.06 -4.29
N ILE A 88 7.46 -9.16 -2.96
CA ILE A 88 7.20 -10.42 -2.22
C ILE A 88 5.75 -10.87 -2.39
N ASP A 89 4.80 -9.94 -2.44
CA ASP A 89 3.39 -10.26 -2.59
C ASP A 89 3.04 -10.80 -3.99
N GLU A 90 3.72 -10.30 -5.02
CA GLU A 90 3.50 -10.62 -6.43
C GLU A 90 4.36 -11.80 -6.91
N ASP A 91 5.62 -11.87 -6.49
CA ASP A 91 6.62 -12.87 -6.90
C ASP A 91 7.57 -13.21 -5.73
N PRO A 92 7.11 -14.01 -4.75
CA PRO A 92 7.90 -14.37 -3.58
C PRO A 92 9.12 -15.24 -3.92
N GLU A 93 9.03 -16.08 -4.95
CA GLU A 93 10.09 -17.02 -5.32
C GLU A 93 11.35 -16.30 -5.80
N THR A 94 11.19 -15.26 -6.61
CA THR A 94 12.31 -14.42 -7.06
C THR A 94 13.03 -13.77 -5.88
N VAL A 95 12.27 -13.24 -4.90
CA VAL A 95 12.85 -12.58 -3.73
C VAL A 95 13.54 -13.59 -2.82
N GLU A 96 12.92 -14.75 -2.56
CA GLU A 96 13.51 -15.83 -1.76
C GLU A 96 14.83 -16.33 -2.38
N LYS A 97 14.83 -16.56 -3.70
CA LYS A 97 16.05 -16.92 -4.43
C LYS A 97 17.14 -15.86 -4.28
N ALA A 98 16.80 -14.58 -4.45
CA ALA A 98 17.76 -13.47 -4.34
C ALA A 98 18.30 -13.33 -2.90
N ALA A 99 17.47 -13.57 -1.88
CA ALA A 99 17.87 -13.52 -0.47
C ALA A 99 18.87 -14.63 -0.08
N HIS A 100 18.89 -15.73 -0.83
CA HIS A 100 19.73 -16.90 -0.56
C HIS A 100 20.89 -17.11 -1.54
N ALA A 101 21.04 -16.24 -2.55
CA ALA A 101 22.06 -16.39 -3.61
C ALA A 101 23.50 -16.03 -3.18
N ALA A 102 23.82 -16.11 -1.87
CA ALA A 102 25.12 -15.76 -1.30
C ALA A 102 25.86 -16.98 -0.75
#